data_AF-A0A9D8S9E1-F1
#
_entry.id   AF-A0A9D8S9E1-F1
#
_cell.length_a   1.000
_cell.length_b   1.000
_cell.length_c   1.000
_cell.angle_alpha   90.00
_cell.angle_beta   90.00
_cell.angle_gamma   90.00
#
_symmetry.space_group_name_H-M   'P 1'
#
loop_
_entity.id
_entity.type
_entity.pdbx_description
1 polymer ?
#
loop_
_entity_poly.entity_id
_entity_poly.type
_entity_poly.pdbx_seq_one_letter_code
_entity_poly.pdbx_strand_id
1 'polypeptide(L)' 'MIEIKDLTVKYGKKTVLDRICLTLSNERFTAILGKNGSGKSTLLSCIT' A
#
# COMPACT_ATOMS: atom_id res chain seq x y z
N MET A 1 11.37 10.38 -3.11
CA MET A 1 10.83 10.00 -1.79
C MET A 1 9.33 9.98 -1.93
N ILE A 2 8.68 8.86 -1.60
CA ILE A 2 7.22 8.71 -1.67
C ILE A 2 6.70 8.62 -0.24
N GLU A 3 5.68 9.40 0.09
CA GLU A 3 5.04 9.40 1.40
C GLU A 3 3.54 9.16 1.23
N ILE A 4 3.03 8.14 1.91
CA ILE A 4 1.62 7.76 1.97
C ILE A 4 1.14 8.01 3.39
N LYS A 5 0.04 8.76 3.53
CA LYS A 5 -0.60 9.06 4.82
C LYS A 5 -2.06 8.62 4.78
N ASP A 6 -2.45 7.82 5.76
CA ASP A 6 -3.83 7.37 6.00
C ASP A 6 -4.55 6.80 4.76
N LEU A 7 -3.82 6.10 3.88
CA LEU A 7 -4.39 5.53 2.66
C LEU A 7 -5.41 4.44 2.97
N THR A 8 -6.64 4.66 2.54
CA THR A 8 -7.73 3.69 2.63
C THR A 8 -8.24 3.40 1.23
N VAL A 9 -8.27 2.12 0.85
CA VAL A 9 -8.78 1.67 -0.45
C VAL A 9 -9.91 0.67 -0.24
N LYS A 10 -11.03 0.92 -0.90
CA LYS A 10 -12.24 0.09 -0.83
C LYS A 10 -12.65 -0.35 -2.23
N TYR A 11 -13.00 -1.63 -2.35
CA TYR A 11 -13.70 -2.17 -3.52
C TYR A 11 -15.10 -2.58 -3.09
N GLY A 12 -16.11 -1.81 -3.49
CA GLY A 12 -17.47 -1.94 -3.00
C GLY A 12 -17.53 -1.81 -1.48
N LYS A 13 -18.04 -2.84 -0.80
CA LYS A 13 -18.15 -2.89 0.67
C LYS A 13 -16.87 -3.37 1.38
N LYS A 14 -15.87 -3.86 0.64
CA LYS A 14 -14.65 -4.43 1.22
C LYS A 14 -13.55 -3.37 1.32
N THR A 15 -13.08 -3.11 2.53
CA THR A 15 -11.83 -2.38 2.76
C THR A 15 -10.66 -3.31 2.50
N VAL A 16 -9.80 -2.95 1.53
CA VAL A 16 -8.60 -3.71 1.17
C VAL A 16 -7.35 -3.12 1.79
N LEU A 17 -7.27 -1.80 1.86
CA LEU A 17 -6.26 -1.07 2.63
C LEU A 17 -7.01 -0.18 3.63
N ASP A 18 -6.57 -0.18 4.89
CA ASP A 18 -7.17 0.63 5.95
C ASP A 18 -6.08 1.48 6.60
N ARG A 19 -6.16 2.80 6.40
CA ARG A 19 -5.27 3.82 6.98
C ARG A 19 -3.78 3.43 6.94
N ILE A 20 -3.30 3.03 5.77
CA ILE A 20 -1.89 2.69 5.57
C ILE A 20 -1.04 3.97 5.56
N CYS A 21 0.00 3.98 6.38
CA CYS A 21 1.06 4.98 6.37
C CYS A 21 2.38 4.33 5.95
N LEU A 22 3.03 4.88 4.92
CA LEU A 22 4.26 4.30 4.36
C LEU A 22 5.17 5.41 3.82
N THR A 23 6.45 5.35 4.16
CA THR A 23 7.47 6.24 3.61
C THR A 23 8.51 5.42 2.87
N LEU A 24 8.63 5.65 1.56
CA LEU A 24 9.62 5.03 0.69
C LEU A 24 10.72 6.04 0.37
N SER A 25 11.93 5.73 0.82
CA SER A 25 13.13 6.53 0.53
C SER A 25 13.66 6.20 -0.86
N ASN A 26 14.29 7.18 -1.52
CA ASN A 26 15.03 6.93 -2.75
C ASN A 26 16.23 6.01 -2.45
N GLU A 27 16.74 5.35 -3.49
CA GLU A 27 17.96 4.53 -3.42
C GLU A 27 17.90 3.35 -2.44
N ARG A 28 16.68 2.92 -2.07
CA ARG A 28 16.44 1.72 -1.28
C ARG A 28 15.56 0.75 -2.03
N PHE A 29 15.98 -0.52 -2.03
CA PHE A 29 15.12 -1.62 -2.43
C PHE A 29 14.14 -1.92 -1.29
N THR A 30 12.84 -1.81 -1.56
CA THR A 30 11.78 -2.11 -0.59
C THR A 30 10.94 -3.27 -1.08
N ALA A 31 10.75 -4.29 -0.24
CA ALA A 31 9.89 -5.44 -0.52
C ALA A 31 8.62 -5.39 0.34
N ILE A 32 7.47 -5.61 -0.28
CA ILE A 32 6.18 -5.70 0.40
C ILE A 32 5.80 -7.19 0.53
N LEU A 33 5.72 -7.68 1.77
CA LEU A 33 5.44 -9.09 2.07
C LEU A 33 4.07 -9.25 2.75
N GLY A 34 3.48 -10.44 2.65
CA GLY A 34 2.20 -10.76 3.27
C GLY A 34 1.44 -11.87 2.55
N LYS A 35 0.39 -12.40 3.20
CA LYS A 35 -0.46 -13.47 2.64
C LYS A 35 -1.20 -13.01 1.37
N ASN A 36 -1.66 -13.97 0.55
CA ASN A 36 -2.50 -13.66 -0.60
C ASN A 36 -3.78 -12.92 -0.15
N GLY A 37 -4.17 -11.89 -0.90
CA GLY A 37 -5.32 -11.04 -0.56
C GLY A 37 -5.06 -9.96 0.49
N SER A 38 -3.83 -9.80 1.01
CA SER A 38 -3.51 -8.78 2.02
C SER A 38 -3.40 -7.34 1.49
N GLY A 39 -3.75 -7.09 0.22
CA GLY A 39 -3.73 -5.74 -0.37
C GLY A 39 -2.40 -5.30 -0.99
N LYS A 40 -1.39 -6.17 -1.13
CA LYS A 40 -0.07 -5.80 -1.68
C LYS A 40 -0.14 -5.20 -3.08
N SER A 41 -0.81 -5.89 -4.02
CA SER A 41 -0.98 -5.40 -5.38
C SER A 41 -1.79 -4.10 -5.40
N THR A 42 -2.82 -3.99 -4.55
CA THR A 42 -3.60 -2.77 -4.38
C THR A 42 -2.73 -1.60 -3.90
N LEU A 43 -1.83 -1.83 -2.93
CA LEU A 43 -0.90 -0.82 -2.44
C LEU A 43 0.07 -0.37 -3.54
N LEU A 44 0.63 -1.31 -4.31
CA LEU A 44 1.53 -1.00 -5.44
C LEU A 44 0.82 -0.22 -6.55
N SER A 45 -0.44 -0.54 -6.86
CA SER A 45 -1.26 0.19 -7.82
C SER A 45 -1.61 1.62 -7.40
N CYS A 46 -1.46 1.98 -6.12
CA CYS A 46 -1.60 3.36 -5.66
C CYS A 46 -0.30 4.16 -5.76
N ILE A 47 0.83 3.48 -5.96
CA ILE A 47 2.18 4.09 -6.01
C ILE A 47 2.65 4.26 -7.46
N THR A 48 2.22 3.37 -8.36
CA THR A 48 2.51 3.42 -9.81
C THR A 48 1.41 4.16 -10.55
#